data_AF-A0A1T5MXK3-F1
#
_entry.id   AF-A0A1T5MXK3-F1
#
_cell.length_a   1.000
_cell.length_b   1.000
_cell.length_c   1.000
_cell.angle_alpha   90.00
_cell.angle_beta   90.00
_cell.angle_gamma   90.00
#
_symmetry.space_group_name_H-M   'P 1'
#
loop_
_entity.id
_entity.type
_entity.pdbx_description
1 polymer ?
#
loop_
_entity_poly.entity_id
_entity_poly.type
_entity_poly.pdbx_seq_one_letter_code
_entity_poly.pdbx_strand_id
1 'polypeptide(L)'
;MKYPVVKAAGYILVNTPDMILHNGTTQTTERITNPDSEYLKKVPEYIRPYEKVVNYAPNQVYIGNMTPEDLKGYKMPWHDKEVEGADRFGKFGEIMPQDEFIGLMKISDVFDLVKLEKGFTASVKEKMLNHPLFDENDAAKLKEGEELSEIEEQINKYHAEPLYNDGKIIGCVKKAHEIDINLTAHTMFENIVVKASGVLAFRHLIHNNKLDPASIDYVIECSEEACGDMNQRGGGNFAKSIAEMGGAVNATGSDTRGFCAAP
;
A
#
# COMPACT_ATOMS: atom_id res chain seq x y z
N MET A 1 -31.64 -7.31 21.68
CA MET A 1 -30.95 -7.35 20.37
C MET A 1 -29.56 -6.78 20.55
N LYS A 2 -28.53 -7.43 20.01
CA LYS A 2 -27.20 -6.81 19.83
C LYS A 2 -27.20 -6.22 18.42
N TYR A 3 -27.09 -4.91 18.30
CA TYR A 3 -26.94 -4.25 16.99
C TYR A 3 -25.45 -4.22 16.61
N PRO A 4 -25.11 -4.35 15.32
CA PRO A 4 -23.76 -4.06 14.88
C PRO A 4 -23.46 -2.59 15.19
N VAL A 5 -22.34 -2.34 15.86
CA VAL A 5 -21.87 -0.99 16.20
C VAL A 5 -20.41 -0.88 15.80
N VAL A 6 -20.06 0.23 15.17
CA VAL A 6 -18.65 0.59 14.92
C VAL A 6 -18.03 0.97 16.26
N LYS A 7 -17.03 0.22 16.70
CA LYS A 7 -16.34 0.45 17.99
C LYS A 7 -15.04 1.23 17.86
N ALA A 8 -14.38 1.09 16.72
CA ALA A 8 -13.05 1.58 16.45
C ALA A 8 -12.85 1.69 14.94
N ALA A 9 -11.92 2.55 14.53
CA ALA A 9 -11.50 2.69 13.15
C ALA A 9 -9.98 2.92 13.11
N GLY A 10 -9.37 2.52 11.99
CA GLY A 10 -7.99 2.80 11.63
C GLY A 10 -7.98 3.22 10.16
N TYR A 11 -7.21 4.26 9.83
CA TYR A 11 -7.19 4.85 8.49
C TYR A 11 -5.77 4.93 7.98
N ILE A 12 -5.60 4.88 6.67
CA ILE A 12 -4.31 5.11 6.03
C ILE A 12 -4.50 5.88 4.73
N LEU A 13 -3.49 6.67 4.39
CA LEU A 13 -3.26 7.13 3.04
C LEU A 13 -1.84 6.70 2.68
N VAL A 14 -1.66 6.18 1.46
CA VAL A 14 -0.33 5.81 0.97
C VAL A 14 -0.01 6.69 -0.22
N ASN A 15 1.09 7.44 -0.13
CA ASN A 15 1.54 8.29 -1.23
C ASN A 15 2.53 7.53 -2.12
N THR A 16 2.08 7.06 -3.29
CA THR A 16 2.87 6.25 -4.23
C THR A 16 2.99 6.91 -5.61
N PRO A 17 3.70 8.06 -5.72
CA PRO A 17 3.80 8.83 -6.95
C PRO A 17 4.28 8.04 -8.17
N ASP A 18 5.26 7.15 -8.00
CA ASP A 18 5.79 6.36 -9.11
C ASP A 18 4.80 5.26 -9.55
N MET A 19 4.00 4.71 -8.63
CA MET A 19 2.96 3.74 -8.99
C MET A 19 1.87 4.38 -9.86
N ILE A 20 1.58 5.66 -9.68
CA ILE A 20 0.69 6.41 -10.57
C ILE A 20 1.27 6.47 -11.99
N LEU A 21 2.58 6.70 -12.12
CA LEU A 21 3.26 6.86 -13.42
C LEU A 21 3.45 5.54 -14.17
N HIS A 22 3.70 4.46 -13.43
CA HIS A 22 4.14 3.19 -13.99
C HIS A 22 3.06 2.11 -14.00
N ASN A 23 2.10 2.16 -13.05
CA ASN A 23 1.11 1.10 -12.86
C ASN A 23 -0.34 1.60 -13.06
N GLY A 24 -0.58 2.92 -13.04
CA GLY A 24 -1.91 3.48 -13.25
C GLY A 24 -2.47 3.21 -14.65
N THR A 25 -3.71 2.72 -14.74
CA THR A 25 -4.36 2.31 -15.99
C THR A 25 -4.37 3.41 -17.06
N THR A 26 -4.54 4.68 -16.68
CA THR A 26 -4.50 5.80 -17.64
C THR A 26 -3.12 5.96 -18.27
N GLN A 27 -2.07 5.95 -17.44
CA GLN A 27 -0.69 6.14 -17.87
C GLN A 27 -0.17 4.93 -18.65
N THR A 28 -0.50 3.72 -18.21
CA THR A 28 -0.10 2.48 -18.92
C THR A 28 -0.80 2.38 -20.28
N THR A 29 -2.09 2.67 -20.35
CA THR A 29 -2.84 2.69 -21.63
C THR A 29 -2.27 3.73 -22.58
N GLU A 30 -2.05 4.97 -22.13
CA GLU A 30 -1.50 6.03 -22.97
C GLU A 30 -0.08 5.69 -23.45
N ARG A 31 0.74 5.05 -22.62
CA ARG A 31 2.09 4.62 -23.01
C ARG A 31 2.08 3.56 -24.12
N ILE A 32 1.08 2.69 -24.12
CA ILE A 32 0.90 1.66 -25.16
C ILE A 32 0.38 2.28 -26.46
N THR A 33 -0.58 3.21 -26.37
CA THR A 33 -1.27 3.76 -27.55
C THR A 33 -0.57 4.98 -28.16
N ASN A 34 0.11 5.78 -27.34
CA ASN A 34 0.72 7.06 -27.71
C ASN A 34 1.95 7.38 -26.82
N PRO A 35 3.06 6.62 -26.97
CA PRO A 35 4.21 6.70 -26.07
C PRO A 35 4.87 8.08 -25.96
N ASP A 36 4.77 8.91 -27.00
CA ASP A 36 5.37 10.25 -27.06
C ASP A 36 4.42 11.38 -26.68
N SER A 37 3.27 11.06 -26.06
CA SER A 37 2.23 12.03 -25.78
C SER A 37 2.69 13.16 -24.86
N GLU A 38 2.20 14.37 -25.14
CA GLU A 38 2.44 15.53 -24.28
C GLU A 38 1.87 15.33 -22.86
N TYR A 39 0.85 14.49 -22.72
CA TYR A 39 0.33 14.08 -21.41
C TYR A 39 1.39 13.34 -20.60
N LEU A 40 1.99 12.27 -21.15
CA LEU A 40 2.99 11.47 -20.43
C LEU A 40 4.22 12.29 -20.03
N LYS A 41 4.63 13.24 -20.88
CA LYS A 41 5.73 14.16 -20.58
C LYS A 41 5.42 15.11 -19.41
N LYS A 42 4.16 15.57 -19.33
CA LYS A 42 3.74 16.59 -18.35
C LYS A 42 3.29 16.03 -17.01
N VAL A 43 2.68 14.83 -16.96
CA VAL A 43 2.13 14.26 -15.72
C VAL A 43 3.11 14.31 -14.53
N PRO A 44 4.41 13.99 -14.68
CA PRO A 44 5.35 14.07 -13.56
C PRO A 44 5.42 15.45 -12.90
N GLU A 45 5.21 16.54 -13.64
CA GLU A 45 5.21 17.93 -13.13
C GLU A 45 3.99 18.24 -12.24
N TYR A 46 2.94 17.42 -12.32
CA TYR A 46 1.69 17.61 -11.59
C TYR A 46 1.51 16.62 -10.43
N ILE A 47 2.48 15.72 -10.21
CA ILE A 47 2.48 14.84 -9.04
C ILE A 47 2.92 15.64 -7.82
N ARG A 48 2.09 15.58 -6.78
CA ARG A 48 2.31 16.36 -5.56
C ARG A 48 3.46 15.74 -4.75
N PRO A 49 4.46 16.53 -4.29
CA PRO A 49 5.50 16.02 -3.41
C PRO A 49 4.91 15.62 -2.06
N TYR A 50 5.56 14.68 -1.37
CA TYR A 50 5.04 14.07 -0.15
C TYR A 50 4.68 15.10 0.93
N GLU A 51 5.50 16.12 1.14
CA GLU A 51 5.25 17.17 2.14
C GLU A 51 3.93 17.92 1.85
N LYS A 52 3.62 18.16 0.58
CA LYS A 52 2.37 18.79 0.17
C LYS A 52 1.18 17.84 0.34
N VAL A 53 1.39 16.52 0.23
CA VAL A 53 0.35 15.51 0.52
C VAL A 53 0.06 15.46 2.02
N VAL A 54 1.08 15.53 2.87
CA VAL A 54 0.93 15.60 4.33
C VAL A 54 0.22 16.89 4.73
N ASN A 55 0.65 18.04 4.21
CA ASN A 55 0.08 19.33 4.59
C ASN A 55 -1.34 19.57 4.04
N TYR A 56 -1.87 18.70 3.17
CA TYR A 56 -3.18 18.89 2.57
C TYR A 56 -4.32 18.72 3.59
N ALA A 57 -5.09 19.79 3.83
CA ALA A 57 -6.06 19.82 4.93
C ALA A 57 -7.08 18.66 4.93
N PRO A 58 -7.67 18.23 3.80
CA PRO A 58 -8.54 17.06 3.77
C PRO A 58 -7.85 15.75 4.18
N ASN A 59 -6.55 15.58 3.89
CA ASN A 59 -5.79 14.41 4.35
C ASN A 59 -5.59 14.46 5.86
N GLN A 60 -5.34 15.63 6.43
CA GLN A 60 -5.24 15.83 7.88
C GLN A 60 -6.56 15.56 8.62
N VAL A 61 -7.69 15.90 7.99
CA VAL A 61 -9.02 15.48 8.49
C VAL A 61 -9.17 13.97 8.45
N TYR A 62 -8.76 13.34 7.34
CA TYR A 62 -8.89 11.88 7.15
C TYR A 62 -8.16 11.08 8.23
N ILE A 63 -6.94 11.47 8.59
CA ILE A 63 -6.16 10.80 9.65
C ILE A 63 -6.51 11.30 11.07
N GLY A 64 -7.42 12.26 11.20
CA GLY A 64 -7.98 12.71 12.47
C GLY A 64 -7.19 13.79 13.22
N ASN A 65 -6.30 14.52 12.54
CA ASN A 65 -5.62 15.70 13.10
C ASN A 65 -6.49 16.96 13.06
N MET A 66 -7.48 16.97 12.18
CA MET A 66 -8.50 18.01 12.07
C MET A 66 -9.89 17.37 12.03
N THR A 67 -10.92 18.16 12.30
CA THR A 67 -12.31 17.77 12.12
C THR A 67 -12.85 18.23 10.76
N PRO A 68 -13.87 17.55 10.19
CA PRO A 68 -14.54 18.04 8.99
C PRO A 68 -15.10 19.47 9.14
N GLU A 69 -15.51 19.87 10.35
CA GLU A 69 -15.97 21.22 10.66
C GLU A 69 -14.88 22.27 10.44
N ASP A 70 -13.61 21.95 10.74
CA ASP A 70 -12.49 22.89 10.57
C ASP A 70 -12.31 23.29 9.09
N LEU A 71 -12.63 22.40 8.15
CA LEU A 71 -12.57 22.70 6.71
C LEU A 71 -13.53 23.80 6.28
N LYS A 72 -14.60 24.07 7.04
CA LYS A 72 -15.52 25.19 6.77
C LYS A 72 -14.84 26.55 6.95
N GLY A 73 -13.75 26.61 7.72
CA GLY A 73 -12.91 27.80 7.85
C GLY A 73 -12.06 28.11 6.61
N TYR A 74 -11.89 27.13 5.71
CA TYR A 74 -11.12 27.28 4.48
C TYR A 74 -12.02 27.63 3.29
N LYS A 75 -11.64 28.67 2.55
CA LYS A 75 -12.31 29.01 1.28
C LYS A 75 -12.07 27.90 0.25
N MET A 76 -13.15 27.36 -0.32
CA MET A 76 -13.07 26.41 -1.44
C MET A 76 -12.56 27.08 -2.74
N PRO A 77 -11.89 26.33 -3.63
CA PRO A 77 -11.53 24.91 -3.50
C PRO A 77 -10.38 24.68 -2.52
N TRP A 78 -10.24 23.46 -2.01
CA TRP A 78 -9.24 23.14 -0.98
C TRP A 78 -7.87 22.71 -1.52
N HIS A 79 -7.73 22.45 -2.83
CA HIS A 79 -6.55 21.81 -3.41
C HIS A 79 -5.22 22.56 -3.19
N ASP A 80 -5.27 23.84 -2.82
CA ASP A 80 -4.15 24.74 -2.55
C ASP A 80 -4.04 25.12 -1.06
N LYS A 81 -4.80 24.48 -0.17
CA LYS A 81 -4.84 24.78 1.26
C LYS A 81 -3.95 23.83 2.04
N GLU A 82 -2.99 24.43 2.73
CA GLU A 82 -2.02 23.73 3.57
C GLU A 82 -2.29 24.00 5.05
N VAL A 83 -1.97 23.00 5.86
CA VAL A 83 -2.01 23.04 7.32
C VAL A 83 -0.59 23.21 7.82
N GLU A 84 -0.33 24.31 8.51
CA GLU A 84 0.98 24.58 9.11
C GLU A 84 1.25 23.59 10.26
N GLY A 85 2.45 23.01 10.27
CA GLY A 85 2.84 22.02 11.29
C GLY A 85 2.09 20.68 11.20
N ALA A 86 1.55 20.33 10.03
CA ALA A 86 0.91 19.04 9.81
C ALA A 86 1.88 17.88 10.07
N ASP A 87 1.33 16.78 10.60
CA ASP A 87 2.04 15.55 10.86
C ASP A 87 1.52 14.44 9.94
N ARG A 88 2.39 13.50 9.57
CA ARG A 88 1.99 12.31 8.82
C ARG A 88 1.19 11.34 9.67
N PHE A 89 1.35 11.37 11.00
CA PHE A 89 0.58 10.58 11.95
C PHE A 89 -0.58 11.39 12.50
N GLY A 90 -1.71 10.74 12.71
CA GLY A 90 -2.86 11.34 13.36
C GLY A 90 -3.63 10.36 14.23
N LYS A 91 -4.67 10.88 14.88
CA LYS A 91 -5.46 10.12 15.87
C LYS A 91 -5.91 8.75 15.37
N PHE A 92 -6.24 8.63 14.09
CA PHE A 92 -6.78 7.41 13.55
C PHE A 92 -5.82 6.63 12.64
N GLY A 93 -4.67 7.20 12.28
CA GLY A 93 -3.93 6.66 11.14
C GLY A 93 -2.69 7.40 10.73
N GLU A 94 -2.24 7.14 9.50
CA GLU A 94 -1.07 7.80 8.92
C GLU A 94 -1.18 8.07 7.42
N ILE A 95 -0.30 8.95 6.94
CA ILE A 95 0.03 9.17 5.54
C ILE A 95 1.42 8.58 5.28
N MET A 96 1.51 7.36 4.77
CA MET A 96 2.78 6.65 4.55
C MET A 96 3.47 7.13 3.25
N PRO A 97 4.79 7.41 3.26
CA PRO A 97 5.55 7.69 2.05
C PRO A 97 5.84 6.40 1.25
N GLN A 98 6.12 6.56 -0.03
CA GLN A 98 6.27 5.44 -0.98
C GLN A 98 7.35 4.44 -0.60
N ASP A 99 8.50 4.93 -0.16
CA ASP A 99 9.66 4.09 0.14
C ASP A 99 9.39 3.15 1.32
N GLU A 100 8.80 3.68 2.39
CA GLU A 100 8.32 2.90 3.53
C GLU A 100 7.25 1.89 3.11
N PHE A 101 6.34 2.29 2.23
CA PHE A 101 5.31 1.39 1.71
C PHE A 101 5.88 0.25 0.86
N ILE A 102 6.90 0.51 0.05
CA ILE A 102 7.61 -0.54 -0.70
C ILE A 102 8.33 -1.50 0.27
N GLY A 103 8.90 -0.97 1.36
CA GLY A 103 9.40 -1.80 2.47
C GLY A 103 8.30 -2.69 3.05
N LEU A 104 7.10 -2.13 3.28
CA LEU A 104 5.95 -2.88 3.77
C LEU A 104 5.45 -3.94 2.77
N MET A 105 5.52 -3.68 1.47
CA MET A 105 5.24 -4.68 0.43
C MET A 105 6.18 -5.88 0.57
N LYS A 106 7.49 -5.64 0.76
CA LYS A 106 8.46 -6.72 0.99
C LYS A 106 8.19 -7.47 2.30
N ILE A 107 7.85 -6.76 3.37
CA ILE A 107 7.49 -7.35 4.67
C ILE A 107 6.23 -8.23 4.55
N SER A 108 5.27 -7.82 3.73
CA SER A 108 3.99 -8.51 3.52
C SER A 108 4.10 -9.72 2.59
N ASP A 109 5.20 -9.85 1.86
CA ASP A 109 5.46 -10.92 0.92
C ASP A 109 6.03 -12.17 1.59
N VAL A 110 5.20 -13.21 1.68
CA VAL A 110 5.56 -14.52 2.26
C VAL A 110 6.13 -15.50 1.22
N PHE A 111 6.11 -15.14 -0.07
CA PHE A 111 6.50 -16.00 -1.19
C PHE A 111 7.83 -15.57 -1.84
N ASP A 112 8.48 -14.53 -1.32
CA ASP A 112 9.76 -13.99 -1.81
C ASP A 112 9.70 -13.54 -3.29
N LEU A 113 8.56 -12.95 -3.66
CA LEU A 113 8.31 -12.34 -4.97
C LEU A 113 8.87 -10.93 -5.08
N VAL A 114 8.84 -10.15 -3.98
CA VAL A 114 9.37 -8.78 -3.97
C VAL A 114 10.89 -8.85 -3.79
N LYS A 115 11.63 -8.25 -4.72
CA LYS A 115 13.09 -8.10 -4.65
C LYS A 115 13.42 -6.62 -4.59
N LEU A 116 14.27 -6.23 -3.64
CA LEU A 116 14.66 -4.84 -3.41
C LEU A 116 16.17 -4.71 -3.48
N GLU A 117 16.65 -3.59 -3.98
CA GLU A 117 18.07 -3.27 -4.09
C GLU A 117 18.69 -3.12 -2.68
N LYS A 118 19.95 -3.53 -2.49
CA LYS A 118 20.62 -3.53 -1.17
C LYS A 118 20.60 -2.19 -0.46
N GLY A 119 21.02 -1.11 -1.13
CA GLY A 119 21.04 0.24 -0.57
C GLY A 119 19.64 0.73 -0.19
N PHE A 120 18.66 0.52 -1.06
CA PHE A 120 17.26 0.83 -0.78
C PHE A 120 16.73 0.02 0.41
N THR A 121 17.00 -1.29 0.43
CA THR A 121 16.58 -2.21 1.51
C THR A 121 17.14 -1.78 2.86
N ALA A 122 18.42 -1.41 2.93
CA ALA A 122 19.05 -0.91 4.15
C ALA A 122 18.37 0.38 4.64
N SER A 123 18.09 1.32 3.74
CA SER A 123 17.41 2.59 4.06
C SER A 123 16.01 2.36 4.63
N VAL A 124 15.17 1.54 3.97
CA VAL A 124 13.81 1.29 4.45
C VAL A 124 13.80 0.46 5.73
N LYS A 125 14.80 -0.39 5.96
CA LYS A 125 14.93 -1.17 7.20
C LYS A 125 15.11 -0.27 8.43
N GLU A 126 15.95 0.76 8.32
CA GLU A 126 16.11 1.76 9.37
C GLU A 126 14.79 2.51 9.64
N LYS A 127 14.07 2.88 8.58
CA LYS A 127 12.77 3.56 8.71
C LYS A 127 11.72 2.68 9.38
N MET A 128 11.64 1.40 9.00
CA MET A 128 10.73 0.44 9.63
C MET A 128 11.03 0.25 11.12
N LEU A 129 12.30 0.19 11.53
CA LEU A 129 12.67 0.07 12.94
C LEU A 129 12.29 1.30 13.78
N ASN A 130 12.25 2.48 13.16
CA ASN A 130 11.83 3.72 13.82
C ASN A 130 10.31 3.94 13.78
N HIS A 131 9.58 3.10 13.05
CA HIS A 131 8.15 3.25 12.85
C HIS A 131 7.37 2.56 14.00
N PRO A 132 6.35 3.22 14.60
CA PRO A 132 5.70 2.74 15.83
C PRO A 132 4.93 1.41 15.70
N LEU A 133 4.68 0.94 14.47
CA LEU A 133 3.88 -0.26 14.17
C LEU A 133 4.69 -1.47 13.70
N PHE A 134 6.02 -1.35 13.61
CA PHE A 134 6.90 -2.41 13.13
C PHE A 134 7.97 -2.70 14.17
N ASP A 135 8.42 -3.96 14.22
CA ASP A 135 9.43 -4.42 15.17
C ASP A 135 10.65 -5.02 14.44
N GLU A 136 11.59 -5.56 15.22
CA GLU A 136 12.78 -6.23 14.68
C GLU A 136 12.42 -7.47 13.84
N ASN A 137 11.32 -8.17 14.16
CA ASN A 137 10.89 -9.35 13.40
C ASN A 137 10.36 -8.96 12.02
N ASP A 138 9.64 -7.85 11.93
CA ASP A 138 9.22 -7.29 10.64
C ASP A 138 10.41 -6.78 9.84
N ALA A 139 11.30 -6.01 10.47
CA ALA A 139 12.51 -5.52 9.81
C ALA A 139 13.40 -6.68 9.29
N ALA A 140 13.45 -7.82 9.98
CA ALA A 140 14.18 -9.00 9.52
C ALA A 140 13.67 -9.56 8.18
N LYS A 141 12.37 -9.42 7.88
CA LYS A 141 11.76 -9.89 6.62
C LYS A 141 12.26 -9.14 5.38
N LEU A 142 12.80 -7.93 5.54
CA LEU A 142 13.43 -7.17 4.47
C LEU A 142 14.73 -7.82 3.95
N LYS A 143 15.38 -8.66 4.77
CA LYS A 143 16.67 -9.30 4.47
C LYS A 143 17.76 -8.24 4.19
N GLU A 144 18.73 -8.55 3.33
CA GLU A 144 19.84 -7.66 2.94
C GLU A 144 19.58 -6.90 1.63
N GLY A 145 18.67 -7.39 0.79
CA GLY A 145 18.45 -6.92 -0.57
C GLY A 145 19.37 -7.60 -1.60
N GLU A 146 19.09 -7.35 -2.88
CA GLU A 146 19.77 -7.95 -4.03
C GLU A 146 20.61 -6.89 -4.77
N GLU A 147 21.58 -7.31 -5.57
CA GLU A 147 22.32 -6.39 -6.45
C GLU A 147 21.40 -5.81 -7.53
N LEU A 148 21.62 -4.55 -7.91
CA LEU A 148 20.80 -3.90 -8.95
C LEU A 148 20.80 -4.69 -10.27
N SER A 149 21.94 -5.28 -10.64
CA SER A 149 22.05 -6.11 -11.84
C SER A 149 21.16 -7.35 -11.81
N GLU A 150 20.92 -7.92 -10.63
CA GLU A 150 20.03 -9.08 -10.46
C GLU A 150 18.57 -8.66 -10.63
N ILE A 151 18.20 -7.48 -10.11
CA ILE A 151 16.87 -6.88 -10.30
C ILE A 151 16.63 -6.59 -11.78
N GLU A 152 17.60 -5.97 -12.46
CA GLU A 152 17.54 -5.73 -13.90
C GLU A 152 17.42 -7.04 -14.70
N GLU A 153 18.08 -8.11 -14.26
CA GLU A 153 17.92 -9.42 -14.87
C GLU A 153 16.49 -9.99 -14.67
N GLN A 154 15.92 -9.90 -13.47
CA GLN A 154 14.53 -10.28 -13.20
C GLN A 154 13.54 -9.54 -14.11
N ILE A 155 13.75 -8.24 -14.31
CA ILE A 155 12.90 -7.41 -15.17
C ILE A 155 13.07 -7.80 -16.65
N ASN A 156 14.30 -7.77 -17.15
CA ASN A 156 14.57 -7.88 -18.58
C ASN A 156 14.45 -9.30 -19.14
N LYS A 157 14.81 -10.32 -18.34
CA LYS A 157 14.77 -11.73 -18.79
C LYS A 157 13.56 -12.50 -18.28
N TYR A 158 13.14 -12.22 -17.05
CA TYR A 158 12.07 -12.97 -16.39
C TYR A 158 10.73 -12.23 -16.32
N HIS A 159 10.67 -11.03 -16.92
CA HIS A 159 9.47 -10.21 -17.03
C HIS A 159 8.84 -9.90 -15.65
N ALA A 160 9.69 -9.64 -14.66
CA ALA A 160 9.25 -9.10 -13.37
C ALA A 160 8.75 -7.65 -13.53
N GLU A 161 7.79 -7.27 -12.70
CA GLU A 161 7.21 -5.92 -12.66
C GLU A 161 8.19 -4.98 -11.92
N PRO A 162 8.72 -3.92 -12.54
CA PRO A 162 9.69 -3.05 -11.87
C PRO A 162 9.05 -2.25 -10.72
N LEU A 163 9.82 -2.05 -9.65
CA LEU A 163 9.49 -1.15 -8.54
C LEU A 163 10.33 0.12 -8.65
N TYR A 164 9.65 1.26 -8.67
CA TYR A 164 10.30 2.57 -8.79
C TYR A 164 10.18 3.36 -7.48
N ASN A 165 11.24 4.12 -7.18
CA ASN A 165 11.19 5.18 -6.19
C ASN A 165 12.01 6.38 -6.67
N ASP A 166 11.38 7.56 -6.71
CA ASP A 166 11.94 8.80 -7.25
C ASP A 166 12.42 8.62 -8.70
N GLY A 167 11.62 7.92 -9.51
CA GLY A 167 11.92 7.61 -10.91
C GLY A 167 13.04 6.59 -11.13
N LYS A 168 13.59 5.98 -10.08
CA LYS A 168 14.67 4.97 -10.18
C LYS A 168 14.16 3.58 -9.88
N ILE A 169 14.64 2.58 -10.62
CA ILE A 169 14.38 1.17 -10.29
C ILE A 169 15.10 0.83 -8.99
N ILE A 170 14.33 0.44 -7.97
CA ILE A 170 14.83 0.04 -6.66
C ILE A 170 14.50 -1.43 -6.32
N GLY A 171 13.87 -2.14 -7.26
CA GLY A 171 13.35 -3.47 -7.02
C GLY A 171 12.47 -3.98 -8.15
N CYS A 172 11.87 -5.15 -7.93
CA CYS A 172 10.86 -5.73 -8.79
C CYS A 172 9.93 -6.68 -8.03
N VAL A 173 8.75 -6.95 -8.59
CA VAL A 173 7.86 -8.03 -8.16
C VAL A 173 7.89 -9.13 -9.22
N LYS A 174 8.24 -10.34 -8.79
CA LYS A 174 8.25 -11.52 -9.66
C LYS A 174 6.82 -12.05 -9.87
N LYS A 175 6.61 -12.71 -11.00
CA LYS A 175 5.43 -13.58 -11.17
C LYS A 175 5.48 -14.76 -10.20
N ALA A 176 4.32 -15.23 -9.77
CA ALA A 176 4.21 -16.40 -8.90
C ALA A 176 4.07 -17.71 -9.70
N HIS A 177 3.79 -17.63 -11.01
CA HIS A 177 3.71 -18.79 -11.89
C HIS A 177 4.08 -18.42 -13.34
N GLU A 178 4.60 -19.39 -14.09
CA GLU A 178 5.05 -19.18 -15.47
C GLU A 178 3.91 -19.03 -16.48
N ILE A 179 2.81 -19.76 -16.25
CA ILE A 179 1.70 -19.92 -17.22
C ILE A 179 0.42 -19.24 -16.74
N ASP A 180 0.27 -19.03 -15.44
CA ASP A 180 -1.01 -18.62 -14.88
C ASP A 180 -1.20 -17.12 -15.05
N ILE A 181 -2.20 -16.76 -15.85
CA ILE A 181 -2.54 -15.38 -16.18
C ILE A 181 -2.98 -14.56 -14.97
N ASN A 182 -3.43 -15.22 -13.89
CA ASN A 182 -3.81 -14.56 -12.63
C ASN A 182 -2.63 -14.46 -11.65
N LEU A 183 -1.48 -15.05 -11.98
CA LEU A 183 -0.27 -15.05 -11.17
C LEU A 183 0.92 -14.38 -11.90
N THR A 184 0.62 -13.48 -12.83
CA THR A 184 1.61 -12.63 -13.50
C THR A 184 2.29 -11.68 -12.52
N ALA A 185 3.44 -11.13 -12.91
CA ALA A 185 4.16 -10.16 -12.08
C ALA A 185 3.30 -8.94 -11.72
N HIS A 186 2.51 -8.45 -12.69
CA HIS A 186 1.58 -7.34 -12.49
C HIS A 186 0.48 -7.68 -11.48
N THR A 187 -0.20 -8.82 -11.61
CA THR A 187 -1.24 -9.23 -10.66
C THR A 187 -0.66 -9.52 -9.27
N MET A 188 0.57 -10.02 -9.18
CA MET A 188 1.25 -10.19 -7.89
C MET A 188 1.62 -8.86 -7.26
N PHE A 189 2.04 -7.88 -8.06
CA PHE A 189 2.25 -6.51 -7.59
C PHE A 189 0.95 -5.94 -6.99
N GLU A 190 -0.18 -6.03 -7.70
CA GLU A 190 -1.50 -5.57 -7.21
C GLU A 190 -1.89 -6.25 -5.90
N ASN A 191 -1.83 -7.59 -5.85
CA ASN A 191 -2.18 -8.35 -4.66
C ASN A 191 -1.30 -7.97 -3.45
N ILE A 192 -0.01 -7.71 -3.67
CA ILE A 192 0.91 -7.33 -2.60
C ILE A 192 0.61 -5.91 -2.12
N VAL A 193 0.28 -4.97 -3.01
CA VAL A 193 -0.16 -3.61 -2.65
C VAL A 193 -1.43 -3.66 -1.79
N VAL A 194 -2.43 -4.46 -2.17
CA VAL A 194 -3.67 -4.67 -1.40
C VAL A 194 -3.37 -5.22 -0.01
N LYS A 195 -2.58 -6.29 0.06
CA LYS A 195 -2.21 -6.89 1.36
C LYS A 195 -1.44 -5.89 2.24
N ALA A 196 -0.42 -5.23 1.70
CA ALA A 196 0.43 -4.30 2.44
C ALA A 196 -0.38 -3.12 3.01
N SER A 197 -1.21 -2.50 2.18
CA SER A 197 -2.10 -1.41 2.61
C SER A 197 -3.12 -1.89 3.66
N GLY A 198 -3.73 -3.05 3.46
CA GLY A 198 -4.64 -3.65 4.43
C GLY A 198 -3.96 -3.94 5.78
N VAL A 199 -2.72 -4.44 5.77
CA VAL A 199 -1.92 -4.70 6.98
C VAL A 199 -1.64 -3.41 7.74
N LEU A 200 -1.26 -2.33 7.05
CA LEU A 200 -1.02 -1.04 7.70
C LEU A 200 -2.30 -0.50 8.37
N ALA A 201 -3.43 -0.53 7.64
CA ALA A 201 -4.72 -0.08 8.16
C ALA A 201 -5.14 -0.91 9.38
N PHE A 202 -4.99 -2.23 9.31
CA PHE A 202 -5.33 -3.13 10.40
C PHE A 202 -4.43 -2.91 11.63
N ARG A 203 -3.12 -2.73 11.44
CA ARG A 203 -2.20 -2.43 12.56
C ARG A 203 -2.52 -1.09 13.23
N HIS A 204 -2.88 -0.06 12.46
CA HIS A 204 -3.38 1.20 13.04
C HIS A 204 -4.67 1.01 13.84
N LEU A 205 -5.63 0.24 13.31
CA LEU A 205 -6.86 -0.09 14.04
C LEU A 205 -6.55 -0.74 15.39
N ILE A 206 -5.65 -1.73 15.42
CA ILE A 206 -5.25 -2.41 16.65
C ILE A 206 -4.52 -1.47 17.61
N HIS A 207 -3.47 -0.80 17.13
CA HIS A 207 -2.59 0.02 17.94
C HIS A 207 -3.32 1.21 18.56
N ASN A 208 -4.03 2.01 17.75
CA ASN A 208 -4.68 3.25 18.19
C ASN A 208 -5.83 2.99 19.17
N ASN A 209 -6.42 1.79 19.12
CA ASN A 209 -7.56 1.41 19.96
C ASN A 209 -7.20 0.39 21.04
N LYS A 210 -5.91 0.01 21.17
CA LYS A 210 -5.40 -0.95 22.16
C LYS A 210 -6.19 -2.26 22.16
N LEU A 211 -6.51 -2.74 20.97
CA LEU A 211 -7.25 -3.99 20.80
C LEU A 211 -6.30 -5.18 20.99
N ASP A 212 -6.80 -6.28 21.54
CA ASP A 212 -6.09 -7.55 21.49
C ASP A 212 -6.36 -8.19 20.13
N PRO A 213 -5.36 -8.32 19.24
CA PRO A 213 -5.57 -8.91 17.93
C PRO A 213 -6.01 -10.39 18.02
N ALA A 214 -5.65 -11.11 19.09
CA ALA A 214 -6.07 -12.50 19.29
C ALA A 214 -7.56 -12.65 19.61
N SER A 215 -8.23 -11.55 19.98
CA SER A 215 -9.68 -11.49 20.23
C SER A 215 -10.52 -11.33 18.96
N ILE A 216 -9.88 -11.18 17.80
CA ILE A 216 -10.56 -11.03 16.50
C ILE A 216 -10.75 -12.42 15.90
N ASP A 217 -12.01 -12.83 15.77
CA ASP A 217 -12.38 -14.14 15.22
C ASP A 217 -12.62 -14.11 13.70
N TYR A 218 -12.95 -12.94 13.15
CA TYR A 218 -13.36 -12.81 11.75
C TYR A 218 -12.96 -11.46 11.16
N VAL A 219 -12.37 -11.49 9.97
CA VAL A 219 -12.06 -10.30 9.17
C VAL A 219 -12.81 -10.38 7.84
N ILE A 220 -13.44 -9.27 7.45
CA ILE A 220 -13.97 -9.09 6.10
C ILE A 220 -13.07 -8.08 5.43
N GLU A 221 -12.50 -8.45 4.29
CA GLU A 221 -11.76 -7.51 3.46
C GLU A 221 -12.64 -7.07 2.29
N CYS A 222 -12.73 -5.76 2.09
CA CYS A 222 -13.59 -5.11 1.12
C CYS A 222 -12.73 -4.28 0.17
N SER A 223 -12.61 -4.73 -1.08
CA SER A 223 -11.93 -3.99 -2.15
C SER A 223 -12.52 -4.36 -3.51
N GLU A 224 -11.89 -3.87 -4.58
CA GLU A 224 -12.21 -4.23 -5.96
C GLU A 224 -11.28 -5.35 -6.48
N GLU A 225 -10.33 -5.80 -5.66
CA GLU A 225 -9.24 -6.68 -6.09
C GLU A 225 -9.53 -8.13 -5.76
N ALA A 226 -9.58 -9.01 -6.76
CA ALA A 226 -9.65 -10.45 -6.53
C ALA A 226 -8.23 -11.00 -6.38
N CYS A 227 -8.00 -11.96 -5.48
CA CYS A 227 -6.78 -12.80 -5.50
C CYS A 227 -7.13 -14.26 -5.81
N GLY A 228 -6.13 -15.07 -6.12
CA GLY A 228 -6.29 -16.48 -6.50
C GLY A 228 -5.77 -16.79 -7.90
N ASP A 229 -5.59 -18.08 -8.15
CA ASP A 229 -4.99 -18.64 -9.37
C ASP A 229 -6.02 -18.81 -10.51
N MET A 230 -5.64 -19.47 -11.60
CA MET A 230 -6.53 -19.77 -12.73
C MET A 230 -7.74 -20.65 -12.38
N ASN A 231 -7.65 -21.45 -11.32
CA ASN A 231 -8.71 -22.38 -10.91
C ASN A 231 -9.67 -21.74 -9.91
N GLN A 232 -9.18 -20.80 -9.10
CA GLN A 232 -9.88 -20.22 -7.97
C GLN A 232 -9.70 -18.69 -7.93
N ARG A 233 -9.86 -18.02 -9.08
CA ARG A 233 -9.83 -16.55 -9.13
C ARG A 233 -10.96 -15.97 -8.28
N GLY A 234 -10.62 -15.11 -7.33
CA GLY A 234 -11.55 -14.61 -6.30
C GLY A 234 -11.79 -15.56 -5.13
N GLY A 235 -11.16 -16.73 -5.13
CA GLY A 235 -11.16 -17.70 -4.02
C GLY A 235 -9.94 -17.57 -3.09
N GLY A 236 -9.00 -16.68 -3.41
CA GLY A 236 -7.98 -16.26 -2.46
C GLY A 236 -8.58 -15.49 -1.26
N ASN A 237 -7.75 -15.17 -0.26
CA ASN A 237 -8.25 -14.62 1.00
C ASN A 237 -7.32 -13.53 1.53
N PHE A 238 -7.51 -12.30 1.05
CA PHE A 238 -6.83 -11.12 1.57
C PHE A 238 -7.15 -10.92 3.04
N ALA A 239 -8.41 -11.06 3.45
CA ALA A 239 -8.83 -10.89 4.83
C ALA A 239 -7.99 -11.72 5.80
N LYS A 240 -7.83 -13.02 5.53
CA LYS A 240 -7.01 -13.92 6.33
C LYS A 240 -5.53 -13.53 6.29
N SER A 241 -5.02 -13.22 5.09
CA SER A 241 -3.60 -12.87 4.92
C SER A 241 -3.22 -11.57 5.63
N ILE A 242 -4.13 -10.59 5.67
CA ILE A 242 -3.99 -9.31 6.39
C ILE A 242 -4.09 -9.56 7.89
N ALA A 243 -5.10 -10.33 8.33
CA ALA A 243 -5.31 -10.64 9.74
C ALA A 243 -4.09 -11.34 10.36
N GLU A 244 -3.55 -12.35 9.68
CA GLU A 244 -2.35 -13.07 10.12
C GLU A 244 -1.16 -12.13 10.27
N MET A 245 -0.89 -11.30 9.26
CA MET A 245 0.23 -10.37 9.25
C MET A 245 0.05 -9.18 10.22
N GLY A 246 -1.20 -8.87 10.57
CA GLY A 246 -1.60 -7.92 11.60
C GLY A 246 -1.64 -8.49 13.03
N GLY A 247 -1.32 -9.78 13.22
CA GLY A 247 -1.25 -10.44 14.53
C GLY A 247 -2.56 -11.11 14.98
N ALA A 248 -3.64 -11.02 14.22
CA ALA A 248 -4.92 -11.67 14.50
C ALA A 248 -4.91 -13.14 14.03
N VAL A 249 -4.05 -13.95 14.65
CA VAL A 249 -3.78 -15.34 14.25
C VAL A 249 -5.00 -16.26 14.33
N ASN A 250 -5.93 -15.98 15.25
CA ASN A 250 -7.17 -16.74 15.45
C ASN A 250 -8.25 -16.38 14.43
N ALA A 251 -8.11 -15.26 13.72
CA ALA A 251 -9.14 -14.80 12.79
C ALA A 251 -9.21 -15.74 11.58
N THR A 252 -10.43 -16.09 11.18
CA THR A 252 -10.70 -16.47 9.79
C THR A 252 -11.18 -15.24 9.01
N GLY A 253 -11.49 -15.37 7.74
CA GLY A 253 -12.01 -14.24 6.99
C GLY A 253 -12.54 -14.57 5.62
N SER A 254 -13.15 -13.57 5.00
CA SER A 254 -13.67 -13.64 3.64
C SER A 254 -13.48 -12.32 2.92
N ASP A 255 -13.25 -12.42 1.63
CA ASP A 255 -13.14 -11.28 0.74
C ASP A 255 -14.53 -10.96 0.17
N THR A 256 -14.96 -9.70 0.27
CA THR A 256 -16.23 -9.21 -0.27
C THR A 256 -15.98 -8.18 -1.37
N ARG A 257 -16.63 -8.38 -2.52
CA ARG A 257 -16.47 -7.52 -3.70
C ARG A 257 -17.81 -6.91 -4.07
N GLY A 258 -17.86 -5.59 -4.11
CA GLY A 258 -19.07 -4.82 -4.39
C GLY A 258 -18.79 -3.43 -4.94
N PHE A 259 -17.61 -3.21 -5.54
CA PHE A 259 -17.13 -1.87 -5.90
C PHE A 259 -17.21 -0.93 -4.69
N CYS A 260 -17.47 0.36 -4.91
CA CYS A 260 -17.73 1.32 -3.84
C CYS A 260 -18.97 1.03 -2.95
N ALA A 261 -19.71 -0.06 -3.20
CA ALA A 261 -20.87 -0.47 -2.40
C ALA A 261 -20.58 -1.66 -1.47
N ALA A 262 -19.34 -2.15 -1.45
CA ALA A 262 -18.91 -3.09 -0.42
C ALA A 262 -19.05 -2.46 0.99
N PRO A 263 -19.38 -3.25 2.03
CA PRO A 263 -19.71 -2.77 3.37
C PRO A 263 -18.54 -2.12 4.11
#